data_AF-A0A7V3SR23-F1
#
_entry.id   AF-A0A7V3SR23-F1
#
_cell.length_a   1.000
_cell.length_b   1.000
_cell.length_c   1.000
_cell.angle_alpha   90.00
_cell.angle_beta   90.00
_cell.angle_gamma   90.00
#
_symmetry.space_group_name_H-M   'P 1'
#
loop_
_entity.id
_entity.type
_entity.pdbx_description
1 polymer ?
#
loop_
_entity_poly.entity_id
_entity_poly.type
_entity_poly.pdbx_seq_one_letter_code
_entity_poly.pdbx_strand_id
1 'polypeptide(L)'
;MKPTKNNIAKLFMFLVGLIITSSCGSDTSSVSSDYYGIGSGGSEGGVTITNEVTSPKDMKVGDVMMLEFAYGEPAEINFEGTEPDSAYYLAIAELDTWGGLRSVAFGDEDLPVPAMDSVDGAVSGKAYDSEAVALDLDERFQEILRENERRIASDSRFARQDVDGGLGFKAAAVTPSISVGDTREFRVLNSLTNMGSYTTVTARARCVEKDVVIYVDTEVEGDKDLLTDEDIARLCNEFESAVSSIQGWFGEASDVDGDGKVSALLTPQVNRLGAMGGGIITGFFLASDLYPRSSSNQVSNEMEIVYALVPNPDGKYGSVTIPKDFAIENFLTAVLPHEFQHVVSYNQHVLKGGGNPEENWLNEGLSHLTEDLVGYGQENYSRANIFLRDPLSYPLVGSSSANLGRRGAAYLFLRFLYEQAEDKDAFLWGLYHSGKTGVENIEAAFAGSVENFDQFGEFLMRWAAALVISGRGISVDPRYTYRPRTWNDETKRWQGICLICDAEDGRGTLMTGPAIYEYSGSPVSLYPSGIGFYNISSPSTSISLNPSSSGSFGAVLVRYR
;
A
#
# COMPACT_ATOMS: atom_id res chain seq x y z
N MET A 1 33.89 47.69 16.80
CA MET A 1 33.96 46.92 15.53
C MET A 1 32.64 46.20 15.33
N LYS A 2 31.86 46.58 14.30
CA LYS A 2 30.66 45.85 13.85
C LYS A 2 31.09 44.75 12.85
N PRO A 3 30.48 43.55 12.85
CA PRO A 3 30.51 42.67 11.69
C PRO A 3 29.19 42.74 10.90
N THR A 4 29.34 42.63 9.58
CA THR A 4 28.38 42.90 8.52
C THR A 4 27.59 41.66 8.08
N LYS A 5 26.35 41.91 7.63
CA LYS A 5 25.45 40.98 6.92
C LYS A 5 26.06 40.50 5.59
N ASN A 6 25.95 39.22 5.27
CA ASN A 6 25.49 38.68 3.98
C ASN A 6 25.68 37.17 3.86
N ASN A 7 24.56 36.46 3.63
CA ASN A 7 24.34 35.34 2.71
C ASN A 7 23.34 34.31 3.28
N ILE A 8 22.06 34.70 3.26
CA ILE A 8 20.91 33.81 3.21
C ILE A 8 20.22 34.14 1.88
N ALA A 9 20.35 33.28 0.87
CA ALA A 9 19.47 33.19 -0.30
C ALA A 9 20.07 32.21 -1.33
N LYS A 10 19.75 30.91 -1.20
CA LYS A 10 19.60 29.98 -2.33
C LYS A 10 18.62 28.89 -1.89
N LEU A 11 17.34 29.12 -2.15
CA LEU A 11 16.30 28.12 -2.06
C LEU A 11 15.43 28.23 -3.32
N PHE A 12 15.42 27.13 -4.06
CA PHE A 12 14.38 26.60 -4.95
C PHE A 12 13.55 27.58 -5.79
N MET A 13 13.79 27.53 -7.10
CA MET A 13 12.87 27.99 -8.15
C MET A 13 12.62 26.80 -9.07
N PHE A 14 11.47 26.13 -8.94
CA PHE A 14 10.92 25.28 -9.99
C PHE A 14 9.91 26.13 -10.77
N LEU A 15 10.17 26.30 -12.06
CA LEU A 15 9.39 27.10 -12.98
C LEU A 15 8.34 26.18 -13.63
N VAL A 16 7.07 26.31 -13.24
CA VAL A 16 5.94 25.86 -14.07
C VAL A 16 5.56 27.04 -14.94
N GLY A 17 5.66 26.86 -16.26
CA GLY A 17 5.26 27.85 -17.25
C GLY A 17 4.75 27.18 -18.51
N LEU A 18 3.47 26.81 -18.51
CA LEU A 18 2.75 26.45 -19.72
C LEU A 18 1.96 27.69 -20.19
N ILE A 19 2.47 28.37 -21.22
CA ILE A 19 1.76 29.45 -21.90
C ILE A 19 0.97 28.83 -23.05
N ILE A 20 -0.35 28.92 -22.96
CA ILE A 20 -1.27 28.67 -24.08
C ILE A 20 -1.20 29.89 -25.01
N THR A 21 -0.74 29.70 -26.25
CA THR A 21 -1.15 30.57 -27.37
C THR A 21 -1.47 29.72 -28.58
N SER A 22 -2.65 29.96 -29.14
CA SER A 22 -3.11 29.43 -30.41
C SER A 22 -2.45 30.17 -31.57
N SER A 23 -1.86 29.44 -32.52
CA SER A 23 -1.62 29.94 -33.88
C SER A 23 -1.49 28.77 -34.87
N CYS A 24 -2.28 28.84 -35.94
CA CYS A 24 -2.11 28.02 -37.15
C CYS A 24 -0.78 28.36 -37.84
N GLY A 25 -0.13 27.35 -38.43
CA GLY A 25 1.03 27.54 -39.30
C GLY A 25 1.79 26.23 -39.53
N SER A 26 1.58 25.63 -40.70
CA SER A 26 2.35 24.53 -41.28
C SER A 26 3.84 24.88 -41.39
N ASP A 27 4.73 23.99 -40.96
CA ASP A 27 5.71 23.35 -41.84
C ASP A 27 6.60 22.36 -41.10
N THR A 28 6.87 21.28 -41.82
CA THR A 28 7.60 20.08 -41.43
C THR A 28 9.10 20.31 -41.31
N SER A 29 9.70 19.94 -40.18
CA SER A 29 11.10 19.48 -40.13
C SER A 29 11.30 18.54 -38.95
N SER A 30 11.39 17.26 -39.28
CA SER A 30 11.67 16.12 -38.42
C SER A 30 13.06 16.22 -37.77
N VAL A 31 13.11 16.18 -36.44
CA VAL A 31 14.31 15.80 -35.68
C VAL A 31 14.05 14.42 -35.11
N SER A 32 14.78 13.42 -35.60
CA SER A 32 14.71 12.04 -35.13
C SER A 32 15.33 11.95 -33.74
N SER A 33 14.50 11.67 -32.75
CA SER A 33 14.94 11.03 -31.51
C SER A 33 14.75 9.53 -31.70
N ASP A 34 15.85 8.79 -31.73
CA ASP A 34 15.87 7.33 -31.71
C ASP A 34 15.30 6.85 -30.36
N TYR A 35 13.97 6.77 -30.32
CA TYR A 35 13.21 6.06 -29.32
C TYR A 35 13.42 4.57 -29.61
N TYR A 36 14.02 3.83 -28.67
CA TYR A 36 13.97 2.38 -28.70
C TYR A 36 12.49 2.00 -28.73
N GLY A 37 12.02 1.56 -29.89
CA GLY A 37 10.63 1.20 -30.10
C GLY A 37 10.23 0.14 -29.08
N ILE A 38 9.24 0.47 -28.25
CA ILE A 38 8.34 -0.54 -27.72
C ILE A 38 7.67 -1.11 -28.96
N GLY A 39 8.20 -2.25 -29.41
CA GLY A 39 7.60 -3.01 -30.50
C GLY A 39 6.17 -3.31 -30.13
N SER A 40 5.24 -2.67 -30.83
CA SER A 40 3.92 -3.21 -31.14
C SER A 40 4.11 -4.48 -32.01
N GLY A 41 4.79 -5.48 -31.45
CA GLY A 41 4.70 -6.87 -31.89
C GLY A 41 3.62 -7.50 -31.02
N GLY A 42 2.47 -7.82 -31.60
CA GLY A 42 1.45 -8.56 -30.89
C GLY A 42 2.05 -9.83 -30.30
N SER A 43 2.12 -9.91 -28.98
CA SER A 43 2.28 -11.18 -28.26
C SER A 43 0.90 -11.54 -27.69
N GLU A 44 0.01 -11.97 -28.58
CA GLU A 44 -0.86 -13.10 -28.25
C GLU A 44 0.07 -14.33 -28.15
N GLY A 45 0.81 -14.48 -27.05
CA GLY A 45 1.95 -15.42 -27.02
C GLY A 45 2.25 -16.11 -25.69
N GLY A 46 1.52 -15.78 -24.62
CA GLY A 46 1.63 -16.52 -23.36
C GLY A 46 0.93 -17.88 -23.45
N VAL A 47 1.43 -18.87 -22.72
CA VAL A 47 0.71 -20.15 -22.60
C VAL A 47 -0.59 -19.97 -21.82
N THR A 48 -1.62 -20.72 -22.21
CA THR A 48 -2.93 -20.68 -21.54
C THR A 48 -2.95 -21.39 -20.19
N ILE A 49 -2.09 -22.40 -20.03
CA ILE A 49 -1.96 -23.20 -18.82
C ILE A 49 -0.48 -23.26 -18.46
N THR A 50 -0.16 -22.85 -17.24
CA THR A 50 1.17 -23.00 -16.64
C THR A 50 1.23 -24.35 -15.92
N ASN A 51 2.17 -25.22 -16.30
CA ASN A 51 2.39 -26.45 -15.55
C ASN A 51 3.38 -26.19 -14.40
N GLU A 52 3.09 -26.78 -13.25
CA GLU A 52 4.09 -26.93 -12.18
C GLU A 52 4.87 -28.22 -12.45
N VAL A 53 6.18 -28.11 -12.65
CA VAL A 53 7.07 -29.25 -12.93
C VAL A 53 8.23 -29.30 -11.94
N THR A 54 8.87 -30.45 -11.84
CA THR A 54 9.95 -30.70 -10.86
C THR A 54 11.34 -30.71 -11.47
N SER A 55 11.50 -30.40 -12.76
CA SER A 55 12.81 -30.35 -13.42
C SER A 55 12.82 -29.35 -14.58
N PRO A 56 13.89 -28.54 -14.73
CA PRO A 56 14.04 -27.58 -15.83
C PRO A 56 13.93 -28.18 -17.23
N LYS A 57 14.39 -29.42 -17.43
CA LYS A 57 14.33 -30.10 -18.75
C LYS A 57 12.91 -30.40 -19.22
N ASP A 58 11.96 -30.50 -18.28
CA ASP A 58 10.56 -30.80 -18.55
C ASP A 58 9.73 -29.51 -18.72
N MET A 59 10.30 -28.35 -18.39
CA MET A 59 9.64 -27.04 -18.50
C MET A 59 9.48 -26.63 -19.96
N LYS A 60 8.29 -26.16 -20.32
CA LYS A 60 8.04 -25.34 -21.51
C LYS A 60 7.98 -23.87 -21.14
N VAL A 61 8.01 -22.98 -22.14
CA VAL A 61 7.79 -21.55 -21.91
C VAL A 61 6.48 -21.35 -21.14
N GLY A 62 6.54 -20.60 -20.04
CA GLY A 62 5.44 -20.31 -19.13
C GLY A 62 5.17 -21.36 -18.06
N ASP A 63 5.89 -22.48 -18.05
CA ASP A 63 5.88 -23.43 -16.92
C ASP A 63 6.70 -22.88 -15.74
N VAL A 64 6.35 -23.35 -14.56
CA VAL A 64 7.00 -22.97 -13.30
C VAL A 64 7.52 -24.21 -12.57
N MET A 65 8.60 -24.04 -11.85
CA MET A 65 9.13 -25.02 -10.89
C MET A 65 9.31 -24.31 -9.56
N MET A 66 8.80 -24.91 -8.49
CA MET A 66 8.91 -24.38 -7.13
C MET A 66 9.72 -25.33 -6.27
N LEU A 67 10.59 -24.78 -5.42
CA LEU A 67 11.49 -25.51 -4.55
C LEU A 67 11.51 -24.85 -3.19
N GLU A 68 11.29 -25.61 -2.13
CA GLU A 68 11.52 -25.15 -0.75
C GLU A 68 12.80 -25.77 -0.20
N PHE A 69 13.55 -24.99 0.57
CA PHE A 69 14.83 -25.41 1.16
C PHE A 69 15.14 -24.61 2.43
N ALA A 70 15.85 -25.21 3.38
CA ALA A 70 16.04 -24.62 4.71
C ALA A 70 17.24 -25.20 5.45
N TYR A 71 17.60 -24.59 6.59
CA TYR A 71 18.49 -25.15 7.62
C TYR A 71 19.89 -25.59 7.15
N GLY A 72 20.44 -24.92 6.15
CA GLY A 72 21.76 -25.25 5.59
C GLY A 72 21.76 -26.48 4.67
N GLU A 73 20.60 -27.08 4.37
CA GLU A 73 20.46 -28.12 3.37
C GLU A 73 20.38 -27.46 1.98
N PRO A 74 21.36 -27.69 1.09
CA PRO A 74 21.34 -27.09 -0.24
C PRO A 74 20.21 -27.66 -1.10
N ALA A 75 19.62 -26.81 -1.95
CA ALA A 75 18.79 -27.25 -3.05
C ALA A 75 19.58 -27.21 -4.36
N GLU A 76 19.27 -28.11 -5.29
CA GLU A 76 19.86 -28.10 -6.63
C GLU A 76 18.80 -27.92 -7.71
N ILE A 77 19.14 -27.06 -8.68
CA ILE A 77 18.41 -26.90 -9.93
C ILE A 77 19.28 -27.50 -11.04
N ASN A 78 18.85 -28.64 -11.58
CA ASN A 78 19.59 -29.35 -12.62
C ASN A 78 19.05 -29.00 -14.01
N PHE A 79 19.86 -28.31 -14.82
CA PHE A 79 19.52 -27.90 -16.19
C PHE A 79 20.06 -28.88 -17.25
N GLU A 80 20.65 -30.01 -16.86
CA GLU A 80 21.10 -31.05 -17.78
C GLU A 80 19.93 -31.53 -18.67
N GLY A 81 20.15 -31.47 -19.99
CA GLY A 81 19.16 -31.86 -20.98
C GLY A 81 18.11 -30.79 -21.30
N THR A 82 18.25 -29.57 -20.79
CA THR A 82 17.47 -28.41 -21.25
C THR A 82 17.83 -28.03 -22.69
N GLU A 83 16.90 -27.34 -23.38
CA GLU A 83 17.15 -26.90 -24.76
C GLU A 83 18.22 -25.79 -24.76
N PRO A 84 19.17 -25.76 -25.72
CA PRO A 84 20.34 -24.86 -25.69
C PRO A 84 20.06 -23.35 -25.57
N ASP A 85 18.87 -22.88 -25.96
CA ASP A 85 18.48 -21.47 -25.93
C ASP A 85 17.50 -21.14 -24.77
N SER A 86 17.29 -22.10 -23.87
CA SER A 86 16.37 -21.94 -22.74
C SER A 86 16.82 -20.81 -21.83
N ALA A 87 15.88 -19.99 -21.40
CA ALA A 87 16.15 -18.94 -20.43
C ALA A 87 15.06 -18.87 -19.36
N TYR A 88 15.50 -18.52 -18.15
CA TYR A 88 14.68 -18.64 -16.95
C TYR A 88 14.73 -17.37 -16.11
N TYR A 89 13.61 -17.03 -15.49
CA TYR A 89 13.62 -16.18 -14.31
C TYR A 89 13.72 -17.05 -13.07
N LEU A 90 14.61 -16.69 -12.16
CA LEU A 90 14.74 -17.29 -10.84
C LEU A 90 14.34 -16.25 -9.81
N ALA A 91 13.25 -16.48 -9.09
CA ALA A 91 12.90 -15.73 -7.89
C ALA A 91 13.34 -16.52 -6.66
N ILE A 92 13.93 -15.85 -5.67
CA ILE A 92 14.30 -16.45 -4.38
C ILE A 92 13.66 -15.64 -3.28
N ALA A 93 12.90 -16.31 -2.43
CA ALA A 93 12.15 -15.72 -1.34
C ALA A 93 12.62 -16.27 0.00
N GLU A 94 12.68 -15.42 1.01
CA GLU A 94 12.77 -15.85 2.41
C GLU A 94 11.32 -16.01 2.93
N LEU A 95 10.97 -17.23 3.37
CA LEU A 95 9.59 -17.61 3.69
C LEU A 95 9.21 -17.36 5.16
N ASP A 96 10.19 -17.11 6.04
CA ASP A 96 9.92 -16.67 7.40
C ASP A 96 9.40 -15.22 7.38
N THR A 97 8.66 -14.86 8.43
CA THR A 97 8.04 -13.52 8.58
C THR A 97 8.67 -12.73 9.72
N TRP A 98 9.70 -13.31 10.35
CA TRP A 98 10.39 -12.79 11.50
C TRP A 98 11.87 -13.16 11.46
N GLY A 99 12.66 -12.48 12.29
CA GLY A 99 14.10 -12.68 12.36
C GLY A 99 14.87 -11.57 11.65
N GLY A 100 16.15 -11.85 11.35
CA GLY A 100 17.06 -10.91 10.73
C GLY A 100 17.34 -11.23 9.27
N LEU A 101 18.25 -10.46 8.67
CA LEU A 101 18.77 -10.71 7.34
C LEU A 101 19.39 -12.11 7.25
N ARG A 102 19.05 -12.87 6.22
CA ARG A 102 19.60 -14.20 5.93
C ARG A 102 20.16 -14.22 4.52
N SER A 103 21.00 -15.20 4.20
CA SER A 103 21.65 -15.25 2.88
C SER A 103 21.53 -16.60 2.21
N VAL A 104 21.49 -16.59 0.88
CA VAL A 104 21.61 -17.77 0.03
C VAL A 104 22.83 -17.57 -0.85
N ALA A 105 23.81 -18.46 -0.73
CA ALA A 105 24.96 -18.51 -1.62
C ALA A 105 24.64 -19.38 -2.85
N PHE A 106 25.08 -18.94 -4.02
CA PHE A 106 24.99 -19.74 -5.24
C PHE A 106 26.28 -20.53 -5.45
N GLY A 107 26.13 -21.78 -5.86
CA GLY A 107 27.21 -22.62 -6.37
C GLY A 107 26.90 -23.11 -7.79
N ASP A 108 27.95 -23.36 -8.56
CA ASP A 108 27.89 -23.88 -9.93
C ASP A 108 29.13 -24.75 -10.20
N GLU A 109 29.12 -25.61 -11.22
CA GLU A 109 30.27 -26.44 -11.63
C GLU A 109 31.56 -25.61 -11.84
N ASP A 110 31.43 -24.36 -12.29
CA ASP A 110 32.55 -23.44 -12.55
C ASP A 110 32.81 -22.40 -11.43
N LEU A 111 31.97 -22.36 -10.37
CA LEU A 111 32.08 -21.38 -9.28
C LEU A 111 32.06 -22.08 -7.91
N PRO A 112 33.16 -22.02 -7.14
CA PRO A 112 33.16 -22.56 -5.78
C PRO A 112 32.13 -21.80 -4.93
N VAL A 113 31.34 -22.53 -4.13
CA VAL A 113 30.38 -21.93 -3.18
C VAL A 113 31.17 -20.95 -2.30
N PRO A 114 30.86 -19.64 -2.33
CA PRO A 114 31.57 -18.67 -1.52
C PRO A 114 31.40 -19.02 -0.03
N ALA A 115 32.46 -18.82 0.77
CA ALA A 115 32.39 -19.06 2.20
C ALA A 115 31.30 -18.16 2.81
N MET A 116 30.46 -18.70 3.69
CA MET A 116 29.34 -17.96 4.29
C MET A 116 29.81 -16.72 5.09
N ASP A 117 31.09 -16.65 5.47
CA ASP A 117 31.70 -15.49 6.14
C ASP A 117 32.12 -14.37 5.16
N SER A 118 31.97 -14.57 3.84
CA SER A 118 32.39 -13.63 2.77
C SER A 118 31.25 -12.78 2.17
N VAL A 119 30.14 -12.62 2.92
CA VAL A 119 28.89 -11.94 2.53
C VAL A 119 29.06 -10.43 2.25
N ASP A 120 30.26 -9.86 2.42
CA ASP A 120 30.62 -8.50 2.02
C ASP A 120 30.40 -8.20 0.51
N GLY A 121 30.17 -9.22 -0.33
CA GLY A 121 29.83 -9.10 -1.75
C GLY A 121 28.40 -9.48 -2.13
N ALA A 122 27.49 -9.69 -1.16
CA ALA A 122 26.12 -10.07 -1.46
C ALA A 122 25.35 -8.93 -2.15
N VAL A 123 24.52 -9.28 -3.14
CA VAL A 123 23.55 -8.34 -3.69
C VAL A 123 22.52 -8.10 -2.59
N SER A 124 22.68 -6.98 -1.90
CA SER A 124 21.70 -6.43 -0.98
C SER A 124 21.01 -5.25 -1.66
N GLY A 125 19.74 -5.02 -1.33
CA GLY A 125 19.04 -3.80 -1.73
C GLY A 125 19.85 -2.56 -1.36
N LYS A 126 19.74 -1.49 -2.16
CA LYS A 126 20.52 -0.27 -1.88
C LYS A 126 20.08 0.32 -0.54
N ALA A 127 21.04 0.76 0.28
CA ALA A 127 20.73 1.61 1.41
C ALA A 127 20.02 2.90 0.92
N TYR A 128 18.89 3.18 1.57
CA TYR A 128 17.89 4.23 1.28
C TYR A 128 18.45 5.52 0.68
N ASP A 129 17.86 5.98 -0.43
CA ASP A 129 18.17 7.28 -1.05
C ASP A 129 17.54 8.43 -0.24
N SER A 130 18.35 9.44 0.07
CA SER A 130 17.99 10.59 0.89
C SER A 130 16.94 11.53 0.27
N GLU A 131 16.64 11.40 -1.04
CA GLU A 131 15.55 12.15 -1.68
C GLU A 131 14.15 11.64 -1.30
N ALA A 132 14.01 10.40 -0.81
CA ALA A 132 12.74 9.84 -0.35
C ALA A 132 12.24 10.40 1.00
N VAL A 133 13.02 11.25 1.66
CA VAL A 133 12.72 11.77 3.01
C VAL A 133 11.52 12.73 3.03
N ALA A 134 11.22 13.42 1.93
CA ALA A 134 10.03 14.29 1.84
C ALA A 134 8.72 13.50 1.62
N LEU A 135 8.82 12.28 1.06
CA LEU A 135 7.71 11.37 0.77
C LEU A 135 7.41 10.40 1.93
N ASP A 136 8.21 10.40 2.98
CA ASP A 136 8.12 9.48 4.13
C ASP A 136 7.47 10.12 5.37
N LEU A 137 7.11 11.41 5.32
CA LEU A 137 6.50 12.08 6.47
C LEU A 137 5.13 11.49 6.83
N ASP A 138 4.24 11.40 5.84
CA ASP A 138 2.89 10.84 6.02
C ASP A 138 3.00 9.43 6.56
N GLU A 139 3.87 8.62 5.97
CA GLU A 139 4.03 7.21 6.34
C GLU A 139 4.60 7.01 7.74
N ARG A 140 5.59 7.82 8.14
CA ARG A 140 6.09 7.82 9.53
C ARG A 140 5.05 8.29 10.52
N PHE A 141 4.17 9.21 10.12
CA PHE A 141 3.07 9.66 10.96
C PHE A 141 2.00 8.58 11.13
N GLN A 142 1.62 7.90 10.05
CA GLN A 142 0.72 6.75 10.08
C GLN A 142 1.26 5.63 10.97
N GLU A 143 2.55 5.31 10.90
CA GLU A 143 3.19 4.33 11.81
C GLU A 143 3.01 4.69 13.30
N ILE A 144 3.12 5.98 13.64
CA ILE A 144 2.92 6.45 15.02
C ILE A 144 1.45 6.30 15.44
N LEU A 145 0.50 6.47 14.52
CA LEU A 145 -0.92 6.23 14.76
C LEU A 145 -1.21 4.74 14.99
N ARG A 146 -0.66 3.84 14.16
CA ARG A 146 -0.80 2.39 14.34
C ARG A 146 -0.16 1.89 15.64
N GLU A 147 0.98 2.45 16.05
CA GLU A 147 1.57 2.15 17.37
C GLU A 147 0.71 2.72 18.53
N ASN A 148 0.09 3.88 18.32
CA ASN A 148 -0.83 4.46 19.28
C ASN A 148 -2.07 3.58 19.50
N GLU A 149 -2.63 3.00 18.44
CA GLU A 149 -3.73 2.04 18.48
C GLU A 149 -3.42 0.84 19.39
N ARG A 150 -2.22 0.24 19.24
CA ARG A 150 -1.75 -0.88 20.08
C ARG A 150 -1.61 -0.47 21.54
N ARG A 151 -1.05 0.71 21.78
CA ARG A 151 -0.91 1.27 23.14
C ARG A 151 -2.27 1.49 23.79
N ILE A 152 -3.24 2.02 23.05
CA ILE A 152 -4.60 2.27 23.58
C ILE A 152 -5.32 0.95 23.85
N ALA A 153 -5.27 -0.01 22.92
CA ALA A 153 -5.95 -1.30 23.05
C ALA A 153 -5.49 -2.11 24.27
N SER A 154 -4.25 -1.90 24.73
CA SER A 154 -3.66 -2.56 25.90
C SER A 154 -3.71 -1.74 27.19
N ASP A 155 -4.13 -0.47 27.14
CA ASP A 155 -4.12 0.45 28.28
C ASP A 155 -5.46 0.43 29.03
N SER A 156 -5.43 -0.04 30.28
CA SER A 156 -6.62 -0.17 31.13
C SER A 156 -7.34 1.14 31.46
N ARG A 157 -6.73 2.29 31.19
CA ARG A 157 -7.37 3.61 31.30
C ARG A 157 -8.37 3.87 30.19
N PHE A 158 -8.21 3.20 29.05
CA PHE A 158 -9.16 3.20 27.96
C PHE A 158 -10.09 2.02 28.18
N ALA A 159 -11.14 2.25 28.98
CA ALA A 159 -12.15 1.22 29.22
C ALA A 159 -12.81 0.88 27.88
N ARG A 160 -12.82 -0.41 27.51
CA ARG A 160 -13.64 -0.90 26.41
C ARG A 160 -15.08 -0.50 26.73
N GLN A 161 -15.67 0.32 25.87
CA GLN A 161 -17.11 0.50 25.95
C GLN A 161 -17.73 -0.83 25.54
N ASP A 162 -18.70 -1.32 26.32
CA ASP A 162 -19.58 -2.40 25.86
C ASP A 162 -20.34 -1.86 24.64
N VAL A 163 -19.77 -2.02 23.45
CA VAL A 163 -20.43 -1.76 22.16
C VAL A 163 -21.57 -2.74 21.92
N ASP A 164 -21.62 -3.83 22.71
CA ASP A 164 -22.72 -4.79 22.74
C ASP A 164 -23.79 -4.37 23.77
N GLY A 165 -24.37 -3.18 23.52
CA GLY A 165 -25.58 -2.72 24.18
C GLY A 165 -26.81 -3.50 23.70
N GLY A 166 -26.85 -4.81 23.94
CA GLY A 166 -28.03 -5.62 23.72
C GLY A 166 -29.24 -5.03 24.45
N LEU A 167 -30.23 -4.54 23.69
CA LEU A 167 -31.66 -4.37 24.02
C LEU A 167 -32.01 -4.08 25.51
N GLY A 168 -31.26 -3.19 26.16
CA GLY A 168 -31.56 -2.67 27.47
C GLY A 168 -31.85 -1.18 27.33
N PHE A 169 -33.13 -0.81 27.35
CA PHE A 169 -33.62 0.57 27.29
C PHE A 169 -32.86 1.52 28.23
N LYS A 170 -31.72 2.07 27.78
CA LYS A 170 -31.38 3.45 28.08
C LYS A 170 -32.31 4.26 27.18
N ALA A 171 -33.12 5.11 27.80
CA ALA A 171 -34.11 5.96 27.15
C ALA A 171 -33.57 6.43 25.80
N ALA A 172 -34.35 6.26 24.73
CA ALA A 172 -34.03 6.72 23.37
C ALA A 172 -33.31 8.06 23.47
N ALA A 173 -31.98 8.03 23.40
CA ALA A 173 -31.20 9.22 23.27
C ALA A 173 -31.71 9.77 21.94
N VAL A 174 -32.24 10.98 21.97
CA VAL A 174 -32.55 11.69 20.73
C VAL A 174 -31.23 11.72 19.98
N THR A 175 -31.10 10.90 18.93
CA THR A 175 -30.00 10.98 17.98
C THR A 175 -29.88 12.45 17.63
N PRO A 176 -28.75 13.12 17.93
CA PRO A 176 -28.61 14.53 17.58
C PRO A 176 -28.84 14.65 16.08
N SER A 177 -29.93 15.30 15.67
CA SER A 177 -30.22 15.46 14.25
C SER A 177 -29.23 16.48 13.69
N ILE A 178 -28.16 16.00 13.05
CA ILE A 178 -27.17 16.84 12.38
C ILE A 178 -27.81 17.38 11.10
N SER A 179 -27.75 18.70 10.93
CA SER A 179 -28.23 19.40 9.73
C SER A 179 -27.08 20.11 9.03
N VAL A 180 -27.17 20.21 7.70
CA VAL A 180 -26.26 21.08 6.93
C VAL A 180 -26.34 22.50 7.48
N GLY A 181 -25.19 23.08 7.79
CA GLY A 181 -25.06 24.40 8.41
C GLY A 181 -24.70 24.37 9.88
N ASP A 182 -24.91 23.25 10.58
CA ASP A 182 -24.55 23.09 11.98
C ASP A 182 -23.04 23.25 12.18
N THR A 183 -22.63 23.86 13.29
CA THR A 183 -21.22 24.07 13.63
C THR A 183 -20.86 23.31 14.90
N ARG A 184 -19.69 22.65 14.89
CA ARG A 184 -19.13 21.90 16.02
C ARG A 184 -17.66 22.25 16.20
N GLU A 185 -17.19 22.17 17.44
CA GLU A 185 -15.75 22.24 17.74
C GLU A 185 -15.15 20.84 17.70
N PHE A 186 -13.98 20.73 17.08
CA PHE A 186 -13.22 19.48 16.95
C PHE A 186 -11.82 19.66 17.52
N ARG A 187 -11.28 18.62 18.13
CA ARG A 187 -9.90 18.54 18.61
C ARG A 187 -9.07 17.79 17.58
N VAL A 188 -8.12 18.47 16.95
CA VAL A 188 -7.31 17.94 15.86
C VAL A 188 -5.85 17.89 16.29
N LEU A 189 -5.13 16.83 15.95
CA LEU A 189 -3.71 16.69 16.28
C LEU A 189 -2.89 17.90 15.80
N ASN A 190 -1.99 18.35 16.67
CA ASN A 190 -1.03 19.42 16.36
C ASN A 190 0.42 19.02 16.61
N SER A 191 0.68 17.71 16.72
CA SER A 191 2.00 17.14 16.90
C SER A 191 2.12 15.83 16.12
N LEU A 192 3.25 15.66 15.44
CA LEU A 192 3.58 14.44 14.70
C LEU A 192 3.96 13.27 15.62
N THR A 193 4.29 13.54 16.89
CA THR A 193 4.85 12.54 17.81
C THR A 193 4.11 12.43 19.13
N ASN A 194 3.29 13.43 19.49
CA ASN A 194 2.48 13.42 20.70
C ASN A 194 0.99 13.32 20.35
N MET A 195 0.47 12.09 20.34
CA MET A 195 -0.92 11.77 20.01
C MET A 195 -1.95 12.27 21.03
N GLY A 196 -1.52 12.92 22.13
CA GLY A 196 -2.41 13.62 23.07
C GLY A 196 -2.45 15.13 22.88
N SER A 197 -1.63 15.68 21.98
CA SER A 197 -1.53 17.12 21.74
C SER A 197 -2.45 17.55 20.61
N TYR A 198 -3.31 18.53 20.89
CA TYR A 198 -4.34 18.97 19.95
C TYR A 198 -4.48 20.48 19.91
N THR A 199 -5.09 20.96 18.82
CA THR A 199 -5.71 22.28 18.74
C THR A 199 -7.22 22.10 18.58
N THR A 200 -8.00 23.06 19.06
CA THR A 200 -9.43 23.11 18.78
C THR A 200 -9.66 23.89 17.50
N VAL A 201 -10.47 23.36 16.60
CA VAL A 201 -10.97 24.04 15.39
C VAL A 201 -12.50 24.08 15.42
N THR A 202 -13.10 25.06 14.76
CA THR A 202 -14.55 25.13 14.57
C THR A 202 -14.86 24.80 13.12
N ALA A 203 -15.72 23.82 12.87
CA ALA A 203 -16.08 23.39 11.52
C ALA A 203 -17.59 23.35 11.34
N ARG A 204 -18.04 23.46 10.09
CA ARG A 204 -19.44 23.45 9.68
C ARG A 204 -19.78 22.18 8.90
N ALA A 205 -20.89 21.52 9.26
CA ALA A 205 -21.47 20.44 8.47
C ALA A 205 -21.88 20.99 7.10
N ARG A 206 -21.19 20.56 6.06
CA ARG A 206 -21.38 21.02 4.68
C ARG A 206 -22.07 19.98 3.81
N CYS A 207 -22.07 18.72 4.26
CA CYS A 207 -22.88 17.64 3.73
C CYS A 207 -23.33 16.72 4.87
N VAL A 208 -24.55 16.19 4.77
CA VAL A 208 -25.11 15.17 5.67
C VAL A 208 -25.88 14.18 4.80
N GLU A 209 -25.33 12.97 4.62
CA GLU A 209 -25.99 11.84 3.95
C GLU A 209 -26.51 10.85 5.00
N LYS A 210 -26.87 9.63 4.58
CA LYS A 210 -27.44 8.62 5.48
C LYS A 210 -26.39 8.13 6.47
N ASP A 211 -25.21 7.74 5.99
CA ASP A 211 -24.16 7.14 6.82
C ASP A 211 -22.95 8.10 7.01
N VAL A 212 -22.87 9.22 6.27
CA VAL A 212 -21.75 10.19 6.30
C VAL A 212 -22.15 11.62 6.71
N VAL A 213 -21.24 12.32 7.41
CA VAL A 213 -21.22 13.80 7.52
C VAL A 213 -19.86 14.36 7.12
N ILE A 214 -19.82 15.40 6.29
CA ILE A 214 -18.59 16.15 6.02
C ILE A 214 -18.65 17.51 6.73
N TYR A 215 -17.72 17.71 7.66
CA TYR A 215 -17.41 18.98 8.28
C TYR A 215 -16.25 19.67 7.57
N VAL A 216 -16.39 20.96 7.28
CA VAL A 216 -15.31 21.79 6.73
C VAL A 216 -14.97 22.88 7.73
N ASP A 217 -13.68 23.03 8.02
CA ASP A 217 -13.17 24.06 8.94
C ASP A 217 -13.62 25.46 8.51
N THR A 218 -14.16 26.23 9.45
CA THR A 218 -14.65 27.59 9.19
C THR A 218 -13.54 28.56 8.75
N GLU A 219 -12.27 28.22 8.98
CA GLU A 219 -11.13 29.01 8.50
C GLU A 219 -11.04 29.11 6.97
N VAL A 220 -11.59 28.14 6.23
CA VAL A 220 -11.59 28.16 4.75
C VAL A 220 -12.86 28.76 4.14
N GLU A 221 -13.91 29.04 4.93
CA GLU A 221 -15.20 29.55 4.41
C GLU A 221 -15.09 30.92 3.70
N GLY A 222 -14.05 31.69 4.00
CA GLY A 222 -13.77 32.96 3.34
C GLY A 222 -13.34 32.81 1.87
N ASP A 223 -12.91 31.62 1.47
CA ASP A 223 -12.47 31.28 0.11
C ASP A 223 -13.41 30.24 -0.50
N LYS A 224 -14.49 30.73 -1.13
CA LYS A 224 -15.55 29.88 -1.68
C LYS A 224 -15.13 29.03 -2.87
N ASP A 225 -14.01 29.38 -3.51
CA ASP A 225 -13.50 28.67 -4.67
C ASP A 225 -12.58 27.51 -4.25
N LEU A 226 -12.10 27.51 -3.00
CA LEU A 226 -11.21 26.47 -2.46
C LEU A 226 -11.91 25.12 -2.34
N LEU A 227 -13.14 25.11 -1.83
CA LEU A 227 -14.02 23.95 -1.71
C LEU A 227 -15.46 24.41 -1.97
N THR A 228 -15.91 24.23 -3.21
CA THR A 228 -17.25 24.62 -3.63
C THR A 228 -18.30 23.64 -3.12
N ASP A 229 -19.57 24.04 -3.16
CA ASP A 229 -20.69 23.17 -2.79
C ASP A 229 -20.75 21.91 -3.67
N GLU A 230 -20.36 22.01 -4.93
CA GLU A 230 -20.28 20.88 -5.87
C GLU A 230 -19.14 19.92 -5.50
N ASP A 231 -17.97 20.45 -5.14
CA ASP A 231 -16.84 19.63 -4.68
C ASP A 231 -17.22 18.83 -3.42
N ILE A 232 -17.87 19.49 -2.45
CA ILE A 232 -18.31 18.83 -1.21
C ILE A 232 -19.40 17.80 -1.48
N ALA A 233 -20.40 18.11 -2.31
CA ALA A 233 -21.44 17.16 -2.67
C ALA A 233 -20.85 15.93 -3.37
N ARG A 234 -19.87 16.12 -4.26
CA ARG A 234 -19.15 15.03 -4.91
C ARG A 234 -18.43 14.15 -3.89
N LEU A 235 -17.54 14.74 -3.08
CA LEU A 235 -16.78 14.00 -2.06
C LEU A 235 -17.68 13.25 -1.09
N CYS A 236 -18.81 13.85 -0.71
CA CYS A 236 -19.77 13.24 0.19
C CYS A 236 -20.45 12.00 -0.40
N ASN A 237 -20.92 12.08 -1.65
CA ASN A 237 -21.52 10.94 -2.35
C ASN A 237 -20.51 9.81 -2.58
N GLU A 238 -19.29 10.17 -2.99
CA GLU A 238 -18.21 9.20 -3.22
C GLU A 238 -17.82 8.50 -1.91
N PHE A 239 -17.75 9.24 -0.79
CA PHE A 239 -17.44 8.67 0.52
C PHE A 239 -18.60 7.83 1.09
N GLU A 240 -19.86 8.28 0.96
CA GLU A 240 -21.06 7.50 1.34
C GLU A 240 -21.08 6.12 0.65
N SER A 241 -20.82 6.09 -0.65
CA SER A 241 -20.76 4.85 -1.43
C SER A 241 -19.61 3.94 -0.96
N ALA A 242 -18.45 4.52 -0.66
CA ALA A 242 -17.32 3.77 -0.15
C ALA A 242 -17.58 3.22 1.26
N VAL A 243 -18.20 3.99 2.14
CA VAL A 243 -18.60 3.57 3.50
C VAL A 243 -19.49 2.32 3.43
N SER A 244 -20.52 2.35 2.59
CA SER A 244 -21.40 1.19 2.40
C SER A 244 -20.66 -0.04 1.87
N SER A 245 -19.69 0.13 0.97
CA SER A 245 -18.92 -0.97 0.39
C SER A 245 -17.96 -1.58 1.42
N ILE A 246 -17.22 -0.71 2.14
CA ILE A 246 -16.27 -1.10 3.18
C ILE A 246 -16.98 -1.85 4.30
N GLN A 247 -18.15 -1.37 4.74
CA GLN A 247 -18.93 -2.07 5.78
C GLN A 247 -19.44 -3.43 5.30
N GLY A 248 -19.78 -3.55 4.01
CA GLY A 248 -20.15 -4.83 3.39
C GLY A 248 -19.02 -5.85 3.36
N TRP A 249 -17.78 -5.42 3.11
CA TRP A 249 -16.62 -6.30 3.04
C TRP A 249 -16.04 -6.65 4.40
N PHE A 250 -15.96 -5.66 5.30
CA PHE A 250 -15.15 -5.76 6.52
C PHE A 250 -15.98 -5.68 7.81
N GLY A 251 -17.28 -5.35 7.71
CA GLY A 251 -18.18 -5.16 8.83
C GLY A 251 -18.34 -3.68 9.24
N GLU A 252 -19.26 -3.44 10.16
CA GLU A 252 -19.65 -2.09 10.58
C GLU A 252 -18.55 -1.32 11.34
N ALA A 253 -18.58 0.01 11.29
CA ALA A 253 -17.89 0.86 12.27
C ALA A 253 -18.56 0.76 13.66
N SER A 254 -17.99 1.42 14.68
CA SER A 254 -18.70 1.70 15.93
C SER A 254 -19.68 2.87 15.74
N ASP A 255 -20.44 3.20 16.78
CA ASP A 255 -21.30 4.39 16.84
C ASP A 255 -21.22 4.96 18.27
N VAL A 256 -20.06 5.52 18.62
CA VAL A 256 -19.77 5.88 20.02
C VAL A 256 -20.49 7.15 20.49
N ASP A 257 -20.84 8.08 19.59
CA ASP A 257 -21.70 9.24 19.90
C ASP A 257 -23.18 9.03 19.59
N GLY A 258 -23.56 7.90 18.98
CA GLY A 258 -24.96 7.51 18.80
C GLY A 258 -25.68 8.33 17.73
N ASP A 259 -24.93 8.94 16.80
CA ASP A 259 -25.48 9.69 15.67
C ASP A 259 -25.75 8.82 14.43
N GLY A 260 -25.21 7.59 14.43
CA GLY A 260 -25.34 6.60 13.36
C GLY A 260 -24.54 6.95 12.11
N LYS A 261 -23.51 7.79 12.21
CA LYS A 261 -22.74 8.30 11.06
C LYS A 261 -21.24 8.26 11.32
N VAL A 262 -20.48 8.19 10.22
CA VAL A 262 -19.05 8.54 10.23
C VAL A 262 -18.88 9.99 9.81
N SER A 263 -18.01 10.71 10.51
CA SER A 263 -17.65 12.09 10.17
C SER A 263 -16.32 12.18 9.46
N ALA A 264 -16.25 13.04 8.43
CA ALA A 264 -14.99 13.51 7.85
C ALA A 264 -14.79 14.99 8.20
N LEU A 265 -13.61 15.36 8.68
CA LEU A 265 -13.22 16.74 8.92
C LEU A 265 -12.13 17.19 7.96
N LEU A 266 -12.49 18.08 7.04
CA LEU A 266 -11.54 18.76 6.15
C LEU A 266 -11.03 20.04 6.85
N THR A 267 -9.75 20.08 7.21
CA THR A 267 -9.18 21.20 7.97
C THR A 267 -7.76 21.60 7.55
N PRO A 268 -7.46 22.92 7.47
CA PRO A 268 -6.10 23.45 7.39
C PRO A 268 -5.13 22.90 8.43
N GLN A 269 -5.62 22.43 9.57
CA GLN A 269 -4.76 21.90 10.62
C GLN A 269 -3.98 20.65 10.15
N VAL A 270 -4.54 19.83 9.26
CA VAL A 270 -3.82 18.70 8.65
C VAL A 270 -2.69 19.21 7.73
N ASN A 271 -2.95 20.25 6.92
CA ASN A 271 -1.90 20.89 6.10
C ASN A 271 -0.76 21.44 6.97
N ARG A 272 -1.08 22.07 8.12
CA ARG A 272 -0.06 22.56 9.06
C ARG A 272 0.75 21.43 9.67
N LEU A 273 0.09 20.32 10.02
CA LEU A 273 0.76 19.15 10.57
C LEU A 273 1.79 18.58 9.58
N GLY A 274 1.41 18.43 8.31
CA GLY A 274 2.35 18.06 7.23
C GLY A 274 3.50 19.07 7.09
N ALA A 275 3.18 20.37 7.06
CA ALA A 275 4.20 21.41 6.92
C ALA A 275 5.20 21.44 8.08
N MET A 276 4.79 21.09 9.31
CA MET A 276 5.69 20.97 10.47
C MET A 276 6.77 19.91 10.28
N GLY A 277 6.47 18.85 9.53
CA GLY A 277 7.43 17.80 9.18
C GLY A 277 8.17 18.03 7.86
N GLY A 278 7.88 19.14 7.16
CA GLY A 278 8.46 19.47 5.86
C GLY A 278 7.83 18.73 4.67
N GLY A 279 6.60 18.21 4.82
CA GLY A 279 5.92 17.43 3.80
C GLY A 279 4.40 17.67 3.77
N ILE A 280 3.67 16.66 3.31
CA ILE A 280 2.21 16.62 3.30
C ILE A 280 1.76 15.47 4.21
N ILE A 281 0.69 15.70 4.96
CA ILE A 281 -0.12 14.62 5.53
C ILE A 281 -1.46 14.71 4.81
N THR A 282 -1.92 13.59 4.26
CA THR A 282 -3.13 13.56 3.43
C THR A 282 -4.39 13.48 4.29
N GLY A 283 -4.33 12.64 5.31
CA GLY A 283 -5.38 12.44 6.29
C GLY A 283 -4.91 11.55 7.42
N PHE A 284 -5.79 11.28 8.37
CA PHE A 284 -5.57 10.29 9.42
C PHE A 284 -6.86 9.87 10.12
N PHE A 285 -6.84 8.68 10.68
CA PHE A 285 -7.70 8.20 11.76
C PHE A 285 -6.94 8.20 13.09
N LEU A 286 -7.61 8.60 14.18
CA LEU A 286 -7.07 8.54 15.53
C LEU A 286 -7.99 7.73 16.44
N ALA A 287 -7.60 6.51 16.81
CA ALA A 287 -8.40 5.64 17.67
C ALA A 287 -8.77 6.25 19.04
N SER A 288 -8.01 7.23 19.53
CA SER A 288 -8.37 7.99 20.75
C SER A 288 -9.76 8.63 20.67
N ASP A 289 -10.22 9.00 19.47
CA ASP A 289 -11.54 9.59 19.25
C ASP A 289 -12.69 8.63 19.55
N LEU A 290 -12.45 7.31 19.54
CA LEU A 290 -13.46 6.30 19.87
C LEU A 290 -13.63 6.06 21.38
N TYR A 291 -12.92 6.81 22.22
CA TYR A 291 -12.95 6.64 23.68
C TYR A 291 -13.35 7.91 24.41
N PRO A 292 -13.94 7.83 25.62
CA PRO A 292 -14.32 8.99 26.39
C PRO A 292 -13.17 9.96 26.66
N ARG A 293 -13.49 11.25 26.71
CA ARG A 293 -12.56 12.27 27.15
C ARG A 293 -12.20 12.06 28.61
N SER A 294 -10.92 12.12 28.92
CA SER A 294 -10.42 11.99 30.29
C SER A 294 -9.13 12.77 30.48
N SER A 295 -8.58 12.76 31.70
CA SER A 295 -7.26 13.31 31.96
C SER A 295 -6.15 12.63 31.15
N SER A 296 -6.34 11.37 30.74
CA SER A 296 -5.40 10.60 29.91
C SER A 296 -5.76 10.58 28.41
N ASN A 297 -6.94 11.08 28.05
CA ASN A 297 -7.45 11.15 26.68
C ASN A 297 -8.15 12.49 26.42
N GLN A 298 -7.40 13.59 26.46
CA GLN A 298 -7.98 14.91 26.21
C GLN A 298 -8.17 15.21 24.72
N VAL A 299 -7.51 14.48 23.81
CA VAL A 299 -7.63 14.73 22.37
C VAL A 299 -8.97 14.30 21.81
N SER A 300 -9.62 13.28 22.40
CA SER A 300 -10.81 12.65 21.84
C SER A 300 -11.94 13.60 21.46
N ASN A 301 -12.59 13.30 20.34
CA ASN A 301 -13.86 13.85 19.90
C ASN A 301 -15.08 12.99 20.26
N GLU A 302 -14.84 11.79 20.81
CA GLU A 302 -15.84 10.83 21.25
C GLU A 302 -16.77 10.42 20.10
N MET A 303 -16.22 10.13 18.91
CA MET A 303 -16.97 9.84 17.68
C MET A 303 -16.12 9.11 16.63
N GLU A 304 -16.77 8.50 15.63
CA GLU A 304 -16.16 7.97 14.41
C GLU A 304 -15.79 9.12 13.46
N ILE A 305 -14.54 9.56 13.51
CA ILE A 305 -14.05 10.69 12.70
C ILE A 305 -12.74 10.37 11.97
N VAL A 306 -12.69 10.76 10.71
CA VAL A 306 -11.47 10.82 9.89
C VAL A 306 -11.13 12.27 9.57
N TYR A 307 -9.84 12.59 9.50
CA TYR A 307 -9.34 13.93 9.23
C TYR A 307 -8.67 13.95 7.87
N ALA A 308 -8.84 15.03 7.10
CA ALA A 308 -8.12 15.20 5.85
C ALA A 308 -7.71 16.66 5.63
N LEU A 309 -6.70 16.83 4.79
CA LEU A 309 -6.25 18.15 4.33
C LEU A 309 -7.35 18.91 3.59
N VAL A 310 -7.12 20.21 3.41
CA VAL A 310 -7.84 21.02 2.42
C VAL A 310 -6.92 21.36 1.25
N PRO A 311 -7.47 21.71 0.07
CA PRO A 311 -6.69 22.36 -0.98
C PRO A 311 -5.90 23.56 -0.43
N ASN A 312 -4.72 23.81 -0.99
CA ASN A 312 -3.83 24.87 -0.52
C ASN A 312 -3.03 25.47 -1.70
N PRO A 313 -3.70 26.02 -2.74
CA PRO A 313 -3.04 26.45 -3.96
C PRO A 313 -1.97 27.54 -3.71
N ASP A 314 -2.21 28.41 -2.72
CA ASP A 314 -1.33 29.54 -2.41
C ASP A 314 -0.33 29.27 -1.28
N GLY A 315 -0.27 28.04 -0.73
CA GLY A 315 0.63 27.74 0.38
C GLY A 315 0.26 28.45 1.70
N LYS A 316 -1.00 28.86 1.88
CA LYS A 316 -1.49 29.61 3.04
C LYS A 316 -1.55 28.76 4.31
N TYR A 317 -1.97 27.51 4.20
CA TYR A 317 -2.23 26.61 5.32
C TYR A 317 -1.06 25.65 5.63
N GLY A 318 0.03 25.82 4.90
CA GLY A 318 1.27 25.03 4.96
C GLY A 318 2.15 25.44 3.79
N SER A 319 3.47 25.29 3.89
CA SER A 319 4.41 25.76 2.86
C SER A 319 4.32 25.02 1.53
N VAL A 320 3.56 23.92 1.46
CA VAL A 320 3.39 23.11 0.26
C VAL A 320 2.11 23.53 -0.48
N THR A 321 2.26 23.92 -1.74
CA THR A 321 1.15 24.29 -2.63
C THR A 321 0.44 23.05 -3.15
N ILE A 322 -0.88 22.98 -2.96
CA ILE A 322 -1.71 21.85 -3.40
C ILE A 322 -2.89 22.43 -4.19
N PRO A 323 -2.88 22.32 -5.54
CA PRO A 323 -4.00 22.76 -6.37
C PRO A 323 -5.31 22.05 -6.00
N LYS A 324 -6.45 22.73 -6.19
CA LYS A 324 -7.78 22.19 -5.85
C LYS A 324 -8.06 20.85 -6.53
N ASP A 325 -7.96 20.83 -7.85
CA ASP A 325 -8.28 19.65 -8.66
C ASP A 325 -7.37 18.48 -8.27
N PHE A 326 -6.08 18.76 -8.04
CA PHE A 326 -5.14 17.75 -7.56
C PHE A 326 -5.52 17.20 -6.19
N ALA A 327 -5.87 18.05 -5.22
CA ALA A 327 -6.28 17.61 -3.88
C ALA A 327 -7.54 16.73 -3.92
N ILE A 328 -8.56 17.13 -4.69
CA ILE A 328 -9.81 16.36 -4.82
C ILE A 328 -9.52 15.02 -5.51
N GLU A 329 -8.87 15.06 -6.66
CA GLU A 329 -8.70 13.88 -7.51
C GLU A 329 -7.67 12.89 -6.97
N ASN A 330 -6.60 13.36 -6.32
CA ASN A 330 -5.48 12.49 -5.95
C ASN A 330 -5.40 12.20 -4.44
N PHE A 331 -5.97 13.05 -3.58
CA PHE A 331 -5.90 12.87 -2.13
C PHE A 331 -7.26 12.54 -1.53
N LEU A 332 -8.23 13.45 -1.60
CA LEU A 332 -9.46 13.35 -0.82
C LEU A 332 -10.31 12.13 -1.17
N THR A 333 -10.42 11.81 -2.46
CA THR A 333 -11.19 10.64 -2.93
C THR A 333 -10.61 9.29 -2.49
N ALA A 334 -9.30 9.21 -2.26
CA ALA A 334 -8.65 7.98 -1.81
C ALA A 334 -8.48 7.94 -0.28
N VAL A 335 -8.10 9.06 0.34
CA VAL A 335 -7.76 9.10 1.76
C VAL A 335 -8.97 8.93 2.67
N LEU A 336 -10.16 9.43 2.29
CA LEU A 336 -11.36 9.24 3.11
C LEU A 336 -11.73 7.76 3.28
N PRO A 337 -11.86 6.95 2.21
CA PRO A 337 -12.09 5.51 2.36
C PRO A 337 -10.90 4.77 3.00
N HIS A 338 -9.66 5.20 2.76
CA HIS A 338 -8.46 4.66 3.42
C HIS A 338 -8.58 4.76 4.94
N GLU A 339 -8.80 5.98 5.45
CA GLU A 339 -8.88 6.21 6.89
C GLU A 339 -10.13 5.59 7.51
N PHE A 340 -11.23 5.49 6.74
CA PHE A 340 -12.43 4.78 7.21
C PHE A 340 -12.20 3.28 7.35
N GLN A 341 -11.40 2.66 6.48
CA GLN A 341 -11.02 1.26 6.68
C GLN A 341 -10.31 1.07 8.02
N HIS A 342 -9.46 2.00 8.46
CA HIS A 342 -8.84 1.90 9.80
C HIS A 342 -9.86 2.00 10.93
N VAL A 343 -10.89 2.87 10.79
CA VAL A 343 -12.01 2.95 11.76
C VAL A 343 -12.69 1.58 11.90
N VAL A 344 -13.02 0.94 10.78
CA VAL A 344 -13.67 -0.39 10.75
C VAL A 344 -12.74 -1.46 11.33
N SER A 345 -11.47 -1.48 10.91
CA SER A 345 -10.44 -2.41 11.41
C SER A 345 -10.32 -2.34 12.93
N TYR A 346 -10.18 -1.14 13.48
CA TYR A 346 -10.07 -0.96 14.92
C TYR A 346 -11.34 -1.40 15.66
N ASN A 347 -12.52 -1.07 15.13
CA ASN A 347 -13.78 -1.52 15.73
C ASN A 347 -13.88 -3.05 15.77
N GLN A 348 -13.65 -3.72 14.66
CA GLN A 348 -13.84 -5.17 14.56
C GLN A 348 -12.80 -5.94 15.39
N HIS A 349 -11.53 -5.57 15.30
CA HIS A 349 -10.47 -6.25 16.05
C HIS A 349 -10.48 -5.91 17.55
N VAL A 350 -10.70 -4.64 17.92
CA VAL A 350 -10.48 -4.15 19.30
C VAL A 350 -11.77 -3.94 20.06
N LEU A 351 -12.72 -3.15 19.54
CA LEU A 351 -13.92 -2.77 20.29
C LEU A 351 -14.91 -3.94 20.38
N LYS A 352 -15.23 -4.59 19.26
CA LYS A 352 -16.09 -5.78 19.19
C LYS A 352 -15.33 -7.06 19.51
N GLY A 353 -14.20 -7.29 18.85
CA GLY A 353 -13.41 -8.52 18.99
C GLY A 353 -12.68 -8.63 20.32
N GLY A 354 -12.40 -7.51 20.99
CA GLY A 354 -11.66 -7.51 22.25
C GLY A 354 -10.22 -8.00 22.13
N GLY A 355 -9.65 -7.99 20.91
CA GLY A 355 -8.31 -8.44 20.59
C GLY A 355 -7.29 -7.31 20.50
N ASN A 356 -6.22 -7.56 19.75
CA ASN A 356 -5.23 -6.56 19.39
C ASN A 356 -5.62 -5.91 18.04
N PRO A 357 -5.24 -4.65 17.78
CA PRO A 357 -5.33 -4.09 16.44
C PRO A 357 -4.54 -4.94 15.43
N GLU A 358 -4.94 -4.89 14.17
CA GLU A 358 -4.24 -5.54 13.06
C GLU A 358 -2.76 -5.10 12.98
N GLU A 359 -1.90 -5.98 12.47
CA GLU A 359 -0.50 -5.66 12.24
C GLU A 359 -0.33 -4.52 11.23
N ASN A 360 0.62 -3.62 11.47
CA ASN A 360 0.71 -2.35 10.74
C ASN A 360 0.85 -2.58 9.23
N TRP A 361 1.72 -3.50 8.80
CA TRP A 361 1.93 -3.81 7.39
C TRP A 361 0.64 -4.30 6.69
N LEU A 362 -0.17 -5.10 7.39
CA LEU A 362 -1.40 -5.67 6.87
C LEU A 362 -2.53 -4.64 6.91
N ASN A 363 -2.68 -3.90 8.01
CA ASN A 363 -3.69 -2.87 8.16
C ASN A 363 -3.56 -1.82 7.04
N GLU A 364 -2.36 -1.31 6.81
CA GLU A 364 -2.05 -0.34 5.75
C GLU A 364 -2.18 -0.94 4.34
N GLY A 365 -1.76 -2.20 4.16
CA GLY A 365 -1.96 -2.92 2.90
C GLY A 365 -3.44 -3.06 2.55
N LEU A 366 -4.30 -3.31 3.54
CA LEU A 366 -5.75 -3.40 3.36
C LEU A 366 -6.39 -2.05 3.08
N SER A 367 -5.85 -0.95 3.64
CA SER A 367 -6.27 0.40 3.26
C SER A 367 -6.01 0.67 1.78
N HIS A 368 -4.81 0.33 1.29
CA HIS A 368 -4.47 0.47 -0.13
C HIS A 368 -5.27 -0.46 -1.05
N LEU A 369 -5.52 -1.71 -0.62
CA LEU A 369 -6.45 -2.58 -1.33
C LEU A 369 -7.86 -1.96 -1.38
N THR A 370 -8.33 -1.38 -0.27
CA THR A 370 -9.63 -0.74 -0.18
C THR A 370 -9.74 0.43 -1.16
N GLU A 371 -8.75 1.32 -1.22
CA GLU A 371 -8.69 2.41 -2.22
C GLU A 371 -8.93 1.89 -3.64
N ASP A 372 -8.26 0.80 -4.02
CA ASP A 372 -8.41 0.17 -5.33
C ASP A 372 -9.82 -0.42 -5.54
N LEU A 373 -10.34 -1.17 -4.55
CA LEU A 373 -11.66 -1.81 -4.63
C LEU A 373 -12.80 -0.80 -4.71
N VAL A 374 -12.69 0.37 -4.06
CA VAL A 374 -13.68 1.45 -4.19
C VAL A 374 -13.45 2.35 -5.41
N GLY A 375 -12.40 2.11 -6.19
CA GLY A 375 -12.16 2.78 -7.48
C GLY A 375 -11.26 4.02 -7.43
N TYR A 376 -10.51 4.21 -6.35
CA TYR A 376 -9.63 5.36 -6.08
C TYR A 376 -8.17 4.96 -5.76
N GLY A 377 -7.71 3.82 -6.29
CA GLY A 377 -6.37 3.26 -6.04
C GLY A 377 -5.22 3.81 -6.92
N GLN A 378 -5.40 4.93 -7.63
CA GLN A 378 -4.39 5.44 -8.58
C GLN A 378 -3.02 5.74 -7.93
N GLU A 379 -3.00 6.08 -6.65
CA GLU A 379 -1.75 6.31 -5.90
C GLU A 379 -0.91 5.03 -5.74
N ASN A 380 -1.57 3.85 -5.75
CA ASN A 380 -0.92 2.57 -5.49
C ASN A 380 0.07 2.17 -6.58
N TYR A 381 -0.08 2.68 -7.80
CA TYR A 381 0.90 2.47 -8.88
C TYR A 381 2.27 3.00 -8.51
N SER A 382 2.33 4.22 -7.96
CA SER A 382 3.60 4.83 -7.55
C SER A 382 4.30 4.02 -6.45
N ARG A 383 3.54 3.55 -5.46
CA ARG A 383 4.04 2.70 -4.35
C ARG A 383 4.50 1.33 -4.85
N ALA A 384 3.68 0.68 -5.68
CA ALA A 384 4.01 -0.58 -6.33
C ALA A 384 5.28 -0.44 -7.19
N ASN A 385 5.43 0.65 -7.94
CA ASN A 385 6.62 0.90 -8.75
C ASN A 385 7.88 1.07 -7.88
N ILE A 386 7.78 1.71 -6.71
CA ILE A 386 8.90 1.83 -5.76
C ILE A 386 9.34 0.43 -5.30
N PHE A 387 8.40 -0.43 -4.91
CA PHE A 387 8.70 -1.83 -4.57
C PHE A 387 9.36 -2.57 -5.72
N LEU A 388 8.72 -2.55 -6.89
CA LEU A 388 9.16 -3.32 -8.05
C LEU A 388 10.55 -2.89 -8.51
N ARG A 389 10.95 -1.62 -8.36
CA ARG A 389 12.28 -1.16 -8.75
C ARG A 389 13.41 -1.63 -7.82
N ASP A 390 13.10 -2.07 -6.60
CA ASP A 390 14.10 -2.58 -5.64
C ASP A 390 13.46 -3.55 -4.61
N PRO A 391 12.96 -4.72 -5.04
CA PRO A 391 12.18 -5.61 -4.17
C PRO A 391 13.02 -6.17 -3.00
N LEU A 392 14.34 -6.25 -3.16
CA LEU A 392 15.27 -6.65 -2.09
C LEU A 392 15.28 -5.69 -0.89
N SER A 393 14.97 -4.41 -1.11
CA SER A 393 14.94 -3.37 -0.06
C SER A 393 13.63 -3.31 0.71
N TYR A 394 12.57 -3.95 0.22
CA TYR A 394 11.20 -3.78 0.69
C TYR A 394 10.56 -5.15 0.99
N PRO A 395 10.95 -5.82 2.09
CA PRO A 395 10.27 -7.04 2.53
C PRO A 395 8.79 -6.77 2.81
N LEU A 396 7.95 -7.78 2.55
CA LEU A 396 6.50 -7.69 2.66
C LEU A 396 6.03 -7.50 4.11
N VAL A 397 6.49 -8.38 5.00
CA VAL A 397 6.21 -8.37 6.44
C VAL A 397 7.36 -7.69 7.17
N GLY A 398 7.05 -6.72 8.03
CA GLY A 398 8.05 -6.00 8.79
C GLY A 398 7.50 -5.35 10.07
N SER A 399 8.31 -5.37 11.13
CA SER A 399 7.98 -4.83 12.46
C SER A 399 8.36 -3.36 12.67
N SER A 400 8.88 -2.66 11.65
CA SER A 400 9.26 -1.25 11.73
C SER A 400 9.06 -0.49 10.42
N SER A 401 8.60 0.76 10.51
CA SER A 401 8.28 1.74 9.45
C SER A 401 7.91 1.18 8.08
N ALA A 402 6.61 1.04 7.82
CA ALA A 402 6.06 0.80 6.49
C ALA A 402 6.30 2.02 5.58
N ASN A 403 7.48 2.10 4.97
CA ASN A 403 7.76 3.09 3.92
C ASN A 403 6.95 2.77 2.64
N LEU A 404 6.92 3.72 1.70
CA LEU A 404 6.12 3.61 0.46
C LEU A 404 6.32 2.31 -0.33
N GLY A 405 7.56 1.79 -0.39
CA GLY A 405 7.84 0.54 -1.09
C GLY A 405 7.21 -0.66 -0.40
N ARG A 406 7.28 -0.76 0.93
CA ARG A 406 6.62 -1.86 1.66
C ARG A 406 5.10 -1.83 1.53
N ARG A 407 4.50 -0.64 1.50
CA ARG A 407 3.07 -0.47 1.20
C ARG A 407 2.71 -0.92 -0.20
N GLY A 408 3.57 -0.61 -1.18
CA GLY A 408 3.47 -1.13 -2.53
C GLY A 408 3.52 -2.66 -2.58
N ALA A 409 4.43 -3.27 -1.82
CA ALA A 409 4.54 -4.72 -1.67
C ALA A 409 3.26 -5.32 -1.06
N ALA A 410 2.77 -4.75 0.06
CA ALA A 410 1.57 -5.20 0.75
C ALA A 410 0.32 -5.08 -0.12
N TYR A 411 0.13 -3.95 -0.81
CA TYR A 411 -0.94 -3.77 -1.79
C TYR A 411 -0.88 -4.82 -2.90
N LEU A 412 0.28 -5.00 -3.55
CA LEU A 412 0.45 -5.98 -4.62
C LEU A 412 0.13 -7.40 -4.14
N PHE A 413 0.64 -7.78 -2.97
CA PHE A 413 0.41 -9.09 -2.38
C PHE A 413 -1.07 -9.34 -2.06
N LEU A 414 -1.72 -8.40 -1.37
CA LEU A 414 -3.14 -8.53 -1.02
C LEU A 414 -4.04 -8.47 -2.25
N ARG A 415 -3.71 -7.64 -3.24
CA ARG A 415 -4.43 -7.62 -4.52
C ARG A 415 -4.32 -8.95 -5.24
N PHE A 416 -3.14 -9.58 -5.22
CA PHE A 416 -2.95 -10.91 -5.79
C PHE A 416 -3.82 -11.94 -5.06
N LEU A 417 -3.75 -12.00 -3.73
CA LEU A 417 -4.58 -12.94 -2.95
C LEU A 417 -6.08 -12.70 -3.14
N TYR A 418 -6.53 -11.45 -3.16
CA TYR A 418 -7.92 -11.11 -3.47
C TYR A 418 -8.37 -11.65 -4.85
N GLU A 419 -7.48 -11.69 -5.84
CA GLU A 419 -7.81 -12.25 -7.16
C GLU A 419 -7.75 -13.79 -7.21
N GLN A 420 -6.99 -14.40 -6.31
CA GLN A 420 -6.87 -15.86 -6.15
C GLN A 420 -7.95 -16.47 -5.24
N ALA A 421 -8.54 -15.67 -4.34
CA ALA A 421 -9.61 -16.14 -3.46
C ALA A 421 -10.79 -16.68 -4.27
N GLU A 422 -11.29 -17.86 -3.89
CA GLU A 422 -12.47 -18.45 -4.52
C GLU A 422 -13.71 -17.57 -4.29
N ASP A 423 -13.90 -17.14 -3.04
CA ASP A 423 -14.88 -16.16 -2.63
C ASP A 423 -14.17 -14.95 -2.04
N LYS A 424 -14.20 -13.86 -2.80
CA LYS A 424 -13.50 -12.62 -2.49
C LYS A 424 -14.11 -11.88 -1.31
N ASP A 425 -15.44 -11.90 -1.21
CA ASP A 425 -16.14 -11.21 -0.13
C ASP A 425 -15.96 -12.00 1.17
N ALA A 426 -15.99 -13.34 1.11
CA ALA A 426 -15.67 -14.18 2.26
C ALA A 426 -14.22 -14.01 2.74
N PHE A 427 -13.26 -13.85 1.82
CA PHE A 427 -11.87 -13.55 2.16
C PHE A 427 -11.75 -12.22 2.91
N LEU A 428 -12.31 -11.14 2.37
CA LEU A 428 -12.28 -9.83 3.02
C LEU A 428 -12.99 -9.84 4.37
N TRP A 429 -14.15 -10.50 4.46
CA TRP A 429 -14.91 -10.64 5.69
C TRP A 429 -14.14 -11.42 6.76
N GLY A 430 -13.51 -12.52 6.36
CA GLY A 430 -12.74 -13.40 7.24
C GLY A 430 -11.57 -12.71 7.92
N LEU A 431 -10.98 -11.69 7.29
CA LEU A 431 -9.88 -10.92 7.87
C LEU A 431 -10.30 -10.18 9.14
N TYR A 432 -11.54 -9.69 9.26
CA TYR A 432 -11.95 -8.88 10.43
C TYR A 432 -12.82 -9.65 11.42
N HIS A 433 -13.38 -10.78 11.00
CA HIS A 433 -14.27 -11.59 11.81
C HIS A 433 -13.55 -12.80 12.43
N SER A 434 -12.31 -12.57 12.86
CA SER A 434 -11.47 -13.54 13.56
C SER A 434 -10.70 -12.86 14.71
N GLY A 435 -10.17 -13.66 15.64
CA GLY A 435 -9.29 -13.15 16.71
C GLY A 435 -7.81 -13.05 16.29
N LYS A 436 -7.49 -13.27 15.02
CA LYS A 436 -6.13 -13.33 14.49
C LYS A 436 -5.72 -12.00 13.86
N THR A 437 -4.42 -11.78 13.75
CA THR A 437 -3.79 -10.63 13.10
C THR A 437 -2.59 -11.09 12.27
N GLY A 438 -2.13 -10.27 11.35
CA GLY A 438 -0.95 -10.51 10.53
C GLY A 438 -1.09 -11.71 9.62
N VAL A 439 0.00 -12.45 9.49
CA VAL A 439 0.11 -13.61 8.61
C VAL A 439 -0.91 -14.69 8.95
N GLU A 440 -1.07 -15.01 10.23
CA GLU A 440 -2.04 -16.01 10.70
C GLU A 440 -3.49 -15.63 10.34
N ASN A 441 -3.77 -14.33 10.24
CA ASN A 441 -5.09 -13.83 9.84
C ASN A 441 -5.36 -14.08 8.36
N ILE A 442 -4.38 -13.81 7.50
CA ILE A 442 -4.48 -14.08 6.06
C ILE A 442 -4.68 -15.57 5.80
N GLU A 443 -3.87 -16.43 6.41
CA GLU A 443 -3.99 -17.90 6.26
C GLU A 443 -5.37 -18.39 6.71
N ALA A 444 -5.91 -17.83 7.80
CA ALA A 444 -7.23 -18.18 8.27
C ALA A 444 -8.37 -17.69 7.36
N ALA A 445 -8.25 -16.46 6.84
CA ALA A 445 -9.28 -15.83 6.03
C ALA A 445 -9.31 -16.36 4.59
N PHE A 446 -8.16 -16.74 4.04
CA PHE A 446 -8.05 -17.18 2.64
C PHE A 446 -8.80 -18.49 2.38
N ALA A 447 -8.87 -19.38 3.38
CA ALA A 447 -9.64 -20.63 3.38
C ALA A 447 -9.62 -21.34 2.00
N GLY A 448 -8.43 -21.53 1.45
CA GLY A 448 -8.23 -22.00 0.08
C GLY A 448 -8.86 -23.36 -0.18
N SER A 449 -9.56 -23.49 -1.31
CA SER A 449 -10.12 -24.78 -1.79
C SER A 449 -9.12 -25.60 -2.61
N VAL A 450 -7.95 -25.04 -2.91
CA VAL A 450 -6.86 -25.70 -3.63
C VAL A 450 -5.87 -26.26 -2.61
N GLU A 451 -5.56 -27.56 -2.75
CA GLU A 451 -4.57 -28.25 -1.93
C GLU A 451 -3.20 -27.54 -2.04
N ASN A 452 -2.54 -27.29 -0.90
CA ASN A 452 -1.23 -26.62 -0.81
C ASN A 452 -1.24 -25.16 -1.34
N PHE A 453 -2.31 -24.42 -1.05
CA PHE A 453 -2.36 -22.97 -1.22
C PHE A 453 -3.16 -22.32 -0.09
N ASP A 454 -2.70 -22.52 1.14
CA ASP A 454 -3.28 -22.00 2.37
C ASP A 454 -2.23 -21.49 3.39
N GLN A 455 -0.93 -21.68 3.12
CA GLN A 455 0.17 -21.18 3.96
C GLN A 455 0.86 -19.96 3.34
N PHE A 456 1.43 -19.10 4.20
CA PHE A 456 2.14 -17.90 3.76
C PHE A 456 3.29 -18.16 2.79
N GLY A 457 4.07 -19.23 3.00
CA GLY A 457 5.16 -19.60 2.09
C GLY A 457 4.67 -19.88 0.67
N GLU A 458 3.54 -20.58 0.55
CA GLU A 458 2.89 -20.91 -0.74
C GLU A 458 2.35 -19.64 -1.42
N PHE A 459 1.72 -18.76 -0.64
CA PHE A 459 1.28 -17.44 -1.11
C PHE A 459 2.44 -16.63 -1.67
N LEU A 460 3.56 -16.57 -0.92
CA LEU A 460 4.74 -15.80 -1.27
C LEU A 460 5.41 -16.33 -2.55
N MET A 461 5.56 -17.66 -2.68
CA MET A 461 6.13 -18.27 -3.88
C MET A 461 5.25 -18.06 -5.11
N ARG A 462 3.92 -18.26 -4.99
CA ARG A 462 3.03 -18.04 -6.14
C ARG A 462 2.96 -16.56 -6.53
N TRP A 463 3.00 -15.65 -5.56
CA TRP A 463 3.11 -14.22 -5.80
C TRP A 463 4.43 -13.84 -6.48
N ALA A 464 5.56 -14.43 -6.06
CA ALA A 464 6.86 -14.23 -6.71
C ALA A 464 6.81 -14.63 -8.19
N ALA A 465 6.17 -15.74 -8.54
CA ALA A 465 5.90 -16.13 -9.93
C ALA A 465 5.08 -15.06 -10.66
N ALA A 466 4.00 -14.57 -10.04
CA ALA A 466 3.12 -13.58 -10.63
C ALA A 466 3.81 -12.25 -10.94
N LEU A 467 4.75 -11.83 -10.10
CA LEU A 467 5.53 -10.60 -10.29
C LEU A 467 6.41 -10.65 -11.55
N VAL A 468 7.00 -11.80 -11.86
CA VAL A 468 7.83 -11.97 -13.07
C VAL A 468 7.02 -12.36 -14.31
N ILE A 469 5.89 -13.04 -14.19
CA ILE A 469 5.09 -13.47 -15.35
C ILE A 469 4.18 -12.34 -15.89
N SER A 470 3.49 -11.62 -15.00
CA SER A 470 2.41 -10.70 -15.40
C SER A 470 2.89 -9.61 -16.34
N GLY A 471 2.16 -9.43 -17.45
CA GLY A 471 2.44 -8.38 -18.44
C GLY A 471 3.62 -8.64 -19.37
N ARG A 472 4.34 -9.77 -19.25
CA ARG A 472 5.47 -10.12 -20.12
C ARG A 472 5.12 -11.02 -21.32
N GLY A 473 3.86 -11.46 -21.42
CA GLY A 473 3.42 -12.37 -22.48
C GLY A 473 4.00 -13.79 -22.35
N ILE A 474 4.39 -14.21 -21.15
CA ILE A 474 4.97 -15.54 -20.86
C ILE A 474 3.86 -16.57 -20.60
N SER A 475 2.87 -16.20 -19.79
CA SER A 475 1.68 -16.98 -19.49
C SER A 475 0.50 -16.04 -19.27
N VAL A 476 -0.71 -16.54 -19.50
CA VAL A 476 -1.98 -15.89 -19.15
C VAL A 476 -2.76 -16.68 -18.09
N ASP A 477 -2.11 -17.67 -17.47
CA ASP A 477 -2.72 -18.48 -16.42
C ASP A 477 -3.00 -17.61 -15.17
N PRO A 478 -4.27 -17.48 -14.74
CA PRO A 478 -4.64 -16.59 -13.64
C PRO A 478 -4.05 -17.01 -12.30
N ARG A 479 -3.54 -18.25 -12.17
CA ARG A 479 -2.85 -18.71 -10.94
C ARG A 479 -1.51 -18.00 -10.73
N TYR A 480 -0.86 -17.53 -11.79
CA TYR A 480 0.46 -16.87 -11.73
C TYR A 480 0.45 -15.54 -12.49
N THR A 481 -0.70 -14.89 -12.58
CA THR A 481 -0.81 -13.55 -13.17
C THR A 481 -1.80 -12.69 -12.42
N TYR A 482 -1.58 -11.37 -12.44
CA TYR A 482 -2.63 -10.41 -12.13
C TYR A 482 -3.67 -10.38 -13.25
N ARG A 483 -4.94 -10.25 -12.87
CA ARG A 483 -6.02 -10.06 -13.84
C ARG A 483 -5.89 -8.71 -14.54
N PRO A 484 -6.37 -8.59 -15.80
CA PRO A 484 -6.43 -7.31 -16.48
C PRO A 484 -7.21 -6.28 -15.67
N ARG A 485 -6.73 -5.03 -15.71
CA ARG A 485 -7.45 -3.90 -15.10
C ARG A 485 -8.82 -3.71 -15.72
N THR A 486 -9.76 -3.22 -14.91
CA THR A 486 -11.12 -2.90 -15.35
C THR A 486 -11.36 -1.40 -15.22
N TRP A 487 -11.96 -0.81 -16.25
CA TRP A 487 -12.35 0.60 -16.20
C TRP A 487 -13.61 0.76 -15.34
N ASN A 488 -13.55 1.62 -14.32
CA ASN A 488 -14.70 1.96 -13.51
C ASN A 488 -15.43 3.15 -14.12
N ASP A 489 -16.67 2.92 -14.59
CA ASP A 489 -17.46 3.95 -15.25
C ASP A 489 -17.99 5.03 -14.29
N GLU A 490 -18.06 4.77 -13.00
CA GLU A 490 -18.52 5.72 -11.99
C GLU A 490 -17.37 6.66 -11.59
N THR A 491 -16.22 6.10 -11.21
CA THR A 491 -15.06 6.87 -10.75
C THR A 491 -14.21 7.43 -11.89
N LYS A 492 -14.38 6.92 -13.12
CA LYS A 492 -13.55 7.21 -14.30
C LYS A 492 -12.07 6.93 -14.06
N ARG A 493 -11.79 5.81 -13.39
CA ARG A 493 -10.43 5.35 -13.07
C ARG A 493 -10.29 3.85 -13.37
N TRP A 494 -9.05 3.42 -13.53
CA TRP A 494 -8.71 2.00 -13.61
C TRP A 494 -8.74 1.36 -12.23
N GLN A 495 -9.38 0.19 -12.14
CA GLN A 495 -9.32 -0.71 -10.98
C GLN A 495 -8.41 -1.90 -11.28
N GLY A 496 -7.63 -2.29 -10.28
CA GLY A 496 -6.56 -3.27 -10.39
C GLY A 496 -5.23 -2.70 -10.81
N ILE A 497 -4.29 -3.62 -11.04
CA ILE A 497 -2.90 -3.31 -11.29
C ILE A 497 -2.43 -3.95 -12.60
N CYS A 498 -1.54 -3.26 -13.29
CA CYS A 498 -0.71 -3.83 -14.34
C CYS A 498 0.75 -3.65 -13.96
N LEU A 499 1.56 -4.70 -14.15
CA LEU A 499 2.98 -4.64 -13.80
C LEU A 499 3.84 -4.04 -14.91
N ILE A 500 3.36 -4.04 -16.15
CA ILE A 500 4.05 -3.49 -17.32
C ILE A 500 3.04 -2.71 -18.16
N CYS A 501 3.02 -1.39 -18.02
CA CYS A 501 2.04 -0.50 -18.62
C CYS A 501 2.35 0.97 -18.34
N ASP A 502 1.75 1.88 -19.12
CA ASP A 502 1.41 3.21 -18.61
C ASP A 502 0.27 3.05 -17.58
N ALA A 503 0.49 3.54 -16.37
CA ALA A 503 -0.50 3.43 -15.30
C ALA A 503 -1.77 4.24 -15.60
N GLU A 504 -1.69 5.27 -16.46
CA GLU A 504 -2.81 6.19 -16.73
C GLU A 504 -3.39 6.79 -15.42
N ASP A 505 -2.52 7.04 -14.45
CA ASP A 505 -2.84 7.51 -13.09
C ASP A 505 -2.87 9.04 -12.95
N GLY A 506 -2.76 9.77 -14.07
CA GLY A 506 -2.64 11.22 -14.10
C GLY A 506 -1.27 11.77 -13.64
N ARG A 507 -0.31 10.88 -13.35
CA ARG A 507 1.02 11.23 -12.80
C ARG A 507 2.18 10.78 -13.69
N GLY A 508 1.89 10.02 -14.74
CA GLY A 508 2.88 9.52 -15.68
C GLY A 508 3.71 8.36 -15.11
N THR A 509 3.13 7.58 -14.18
CA THR A 509 3.80 6.40 -13.64
C THR A 509 3.93 5.34 -14.74
N LEU A 510 5.17 5.00 -15.11
CA LEU A 510 5.48 3.90 -16.01
C LEU A 510 5.87 2.66 -15.20
N MET A 511 5.09 1.59 -15.35
CA MET A 511 5.34 0.31 -14.71
C MET A 511 6.22 -0.55 -15.62
N THR A 512 7.33 -1.08 -15.09
CA THR A 512 8.30 -1.90 -15.84
C THR A 512 8.50 -3.31 -15.28
N GLY A 513 7.67 -3.69 -14.31
CA GLY A 513 7.78 -4.93 -13.54
C GLY A 513 8.94 -4.90 -12.54
N PRO A 514 9.19 -6.02 -11.83
CA PRO A 514 10.26 -6.10 -10.86
C PRO A 514 11.64 -5.89 -11.52
N ALA A 515 12.57 -5.30 -10.77
CA ALA A 515 13.98 -5.29 -11.10
C ALA A 515 14.49 -6.73 -11.09
N ILE A 516 15.03 -7.16 -12.22
CA ILE A 516 15.56 -8.49 -12.44
C ILE A 516 17.05 -8.33 -12.73
N TYR A 517 17.89 -8.96 -11.91
CA TYR A 517 19.34 -8.89 -12.04
C TYR A 517 19.85 -10.04 -12.91
N GLU A 518 20.89 -9.84 -13.70
CA GLU A 518 21.54 -11.00 -14.36
C GLU A 518 22.15 -11.92 -13.29
N TYR A 519 21.91 -13.21 -13.41
CA TYR A 519 22.52 -14.20 -12.55
C TYR A 519 24.05 -14.21 -12.75
N SER A 520 24.79 -14.03 -11.67
CA SER A 520 26.26 -13.95 -11.68
C SER A 520 26.93 -14.90 -10.66
N GLY A 521 26.15 -15.77 -10.01
CA GLY A 521 26.63 -16.60 -8.89
C GLY A 521 26.94 -15.83 -7.59
N SER A 522 26.65 -14.52 -7.53
CA SER A 522 26.86 -13.72 -6.32
C SER A 522 25.78 -14.01 -5.27
N PRO A 523 26.13 -14.20 -3.98
CA PRO A 523 25.14 -14.45 -2.93
C PRO A 523 24.06 -13.37 -2.88
N VAL A 524 22.87 -13.76 -2.41
CA VAL A 524 21.78 -12.84 -2.11
C VAL A 524 21.55 -12.77 -0.61
N SER A 525 21.28 -11.57 -0.10
CA SER A 525 20.79 -11.38 1.26
C SER A 525 19.36 -10.90 1.24
N LEU A 526 18.50 -11.60 1.99
CA LEU A 526 17.06 -11.37 2.04
C LEU A 526 16.65 -11.10 3.48
N TYR A 527 15.82 -10.06 3.66
CA TYR A 527 15.04 -9.94 4.89
C TYR A 527 13.93 -10.99 4.89
N PRO A 528 13.38 -11.37 6.06
CA PRO A 528 12.18 -12.21 6.13
C PRO A 528 11.10 -11.67 5.20
N SER A 529 10.43 -12.54 4.44
CA SER A 529 9.45 -12.20 3.38
C SER A 529 9.96 -11.34 2.22
N GLY A 530 11.29 -11.18 2.09
CA GLY A 530 11.93 -10.49 0.98
C GLY A 530 12.11 -11.41 -0.24
N ILE A 531 12.10 -10.83 -1.44
CA ILE A 531 12.23 -11.56 -2.71
C ILE A 531 13.30 -10.91 -3.60
N GLY A 532 14.20 -11.72 -4.13
CA GLY A 532 15.15 -11.33 -5.19
C GLY A 532 14.79 -12.00 -6.52
N PHE A 533 15.00 -11.28 -7.63
CA PHE A 533 14.71 -11.79 -8.97
C PHE A 533 15.95 -11.77 -9.86
N TYR A 534 16.18 -12.88 -10.56
CA TYR A 534 17.35 -13.10 -11.39
C TYR A 534 16.96 -13.59 -12.79
N ASN A 535 17.70 -13.15 -13.80
CA ASN A 535 17.64 -13.65 -15.15
C ASN A 535 18.78 -14.65 -15.39
N ILE A 536 18.43 -15.85 -15.84
CA ILE A 536 19.36 -16.91 -16.23
C ILE A 536 19.22 -17.08 -17.75
N SER A 537 20.05 -16.35 -18.48
CA SER A 537 20.03 -16.34 -19.96
C SER A 537 20.72 -17.54 -20.60
N SER A 538 21.63 -18.19 -19.87
CA SER A 538 22.40 -19.36 -20.28
C SER A 538 22.73 -20.17 -19.03
N PRO A 539 21.87 -21.12 -18.64
CA PRO A 539 22.11 -21.91 -17.43
C PRO A 539 23.37 -22.77 -17.58
N SER A 540 24.09 -22.94 -16.49
CA SER A 540 25.10 -24.00 -16.37
C SER A 540 24.44 -25.38 -16.23
N THR A 541 25.24 -26.44 -16.07
CA THR A 541 24.70 -27.80 -15.86
C THR A 541 23.81 -27.86 -14.61
N SER A 542 24.23 -27.22 -13.51
CA SER A 542 23.47 -27.16 -12.28
C SER A 542 23.74 -25.87 -11.49
N ILE A 543 22.72 -25.39 -10.79
CA ILE A 543 22.86 -24.31 -9.81
C ILE A 543 22.50 -24.86 -8.44
N SER A 544 23.42 -24.74 -7.49
CA SER A 544 23.21 -25.06 -6.09
C SER A 544 22.81 -23.81 -5.30
N LEU A 545 21.71 -23.89 -4.56
CA LEU A 545 21.20 -22.86 -3.66
C LEU A 545 21.58 -23.27 -2.22
N ASN A 546 22.50 -22.53 -1.61
CA ASN A 546 23.07 -22.88 -0.31
C ASN A 546 22.58 -21.86 0.74
N PRO A 547 21.52 -22.18 1.50
CA PRO A 547 20.99 -21.25 2.49
C PRO A 547 21.94 -21.13 3.68
N SER A 548 21.88 -20.00 4.38
CA SER A 548 22.48 -19.88 5.71
C SER A 548 21.93 -20.95 6.66
N SER A 549 22.64 -21.26 7.76
CA SER A 549 22.26 -22.30 8.73
C SER A 549 20.94 -22.04 9.49
N SER A 550 20.22 -20.98 9.12
CA SER A 550 18.93 -20.60 9.66
C SER A 550 18.08 -19.99 8.54
N GLY A 551 16.76 -20.13 8.63
CA GLY A 551 15.80 -19.59 7.65
C GLY A 551 15.16 -20.66 6.79
N SER A 552 13.96 -20.32 6.32
CA SER A 552 13.19 -21.09 5.34
C SER A 552 13.18 -20.31 4.03
N PHE A 553 13.46 -20.96 2.91
CA PHE A 553 13.58 -20.31 1.61
C PHE A 553 12.74 -21.02 0.56
N GLY A 554 12.26 -20.25 -0.40
CA GLY A 554 11.58 -20.72 -1.60
C GLY A 554 12.32 -20.23 -2.84
N ALA A 555 12.42 -21.07 -3.86
CA ALA A 555 12.88 -20.70 -5.19
C ALA A 555 11.80 -21.00 -6.22
N VAL A 556 11.54 -20.02 -7.10
CA VAL A 556 10.61 -20.15 -8.21
C VAL A 556 11.37 -19.95 -9.50
N LEU A 557 11.42 -20.98 -10.32
CA LEU A 557 11.99 -20.94 -11.65
C LEU A 557 10.85 -20.83 -12.68
N VAL A 558 10.92 -19.85 -13.57
CA VAL A 558 9.94 -19.64 -14.65
C VAL A 558 10.68 -19.69 -15.97
N ARG A 559 10.31 -20.60 -16.87
CA ARG A 559 10.91 -20.64 -18.21
C ARG A 559 10.24 -19.58 -19.09
N TYR A 560 11.01 -18.64 -19.65
CA TYR A 560 10.46 -17.59 -20.53
C TYR A 560 10.97 -17.70 -21.98
N ARG A 561 11.99 -18.52 -22.23
CA ARG A 561 12.50 -18.86 -23.56
C ARG A 561 12.88 -20.34 -23.62
#